data_AF-A0A3Q0CH98-F1
#
_entry.id   AF-A0A3Q0CH98-F1
#
_cell.length_a   1.000
_cell.length_b   1.000
_cell.length_c   1.000
_cell.angle_alpha   90.00
_cell.angle_beta   90.00
_cell.angle_gamma   90.00
#
_symmetry.space_group_name_H-M   'P 1'
#
loop_
_entity.id
_entity.type
_entity.pdbx_description
1 polymer ?
#
loop_
_entity_poly.entity_id
_entity_poly.type
_entity_poly.pdbx_seq_one_letter_code
_entity_poly.pdbx_strand_id
1 'polypeptide(L)'
;MLDISKKTAPCFVNFSRLQQISDIQAEIYQNNLEIELLKLEKDTADLIHPSYLVEKCDTLQSMNNHLETVLKEKWAIRQRLLRPICQESLPLEAVYHRYMVHLLELAVTFIEKLETNLETIRNIPHLDANLKKMSKALTKMDILVNKTEELAENILKWREQQKEISLCIPKVLTEESYLHGLDIVPTLPFVSKVHGQTINAK
;
A
#
# COMPACT_ATOMS: atom_id res chain seq x y z
N MET A 1 61.77 -51.87 -104.07
CA MET A 1 60.74 -50.83 -104.28
C MET A 1 59.46 -51.51 -104.71
N LEU A 2 58.37 -51.36 -103.95
CA LEU A 2 56.96 -51.47 -104.37
C LEU A 2 56.13 -50.85 -103.23
N ASP A 3 56.17 -49.52 -103.13
CA ASP A 3 55.27 -48.73 -102.28
C ASP A 3 53.97 -48.54 -103.08
N ILE A 4 53.11 -49.55 -103.06
CA ILE A 4 51.83 -49.52 -103.77
C ILE A 4 50.74 -49.08 -102.78
N SER A 5 50.44 -47.79 -102.83
CA SER A 5 49.11 -47.18 -102.60
C SER A 5 48.29 -47.71 -101.42
N LYS A 6 48.56 -47.17 -100.22
CA LYS A 6 47.67 -47.21 -99.03
C LYS A 6 46.39 -46.36 -99.18
N LYS A 7 45.76 -46.30 -100.36
CA LYS A 7 44.42 -45.71 -100.50
C LYS A 7 43.38 -46.80 -100.27
N THR A 8 42.82 -46.82 -99.07
CA THR A 8 41.68 -47.67 -98.71
C THR A 8 40.55 -47.46 -99.72
N ALA A 9 39.96 -48.54 -100.25
CA ALA A 9 38.89 -48.41 -101.23
C ALA A 9 37.70 -47.62 -100.62
N PRO A 10 37.02 -46.76 -101.39
CA PRO A 10 35.96 -45.86 -100.88
C PRO A 10 34.84 -46.58 -100.10
N CYS A 11 34.56 -47.84 -100.42
CA CYS A 11 33.59 -48.67 -99.71
C CYS A 11 33.93 -48.88 -98.22
N PHE A 12 35.20 -49.14 -97.87
CA PHE A 12 35.62 -49.37 -96.49
C PHE A 12 35.57 -48.09 -95.64
N VAL A 13 35.83 -46.93 -96.24
CA VAL A 13 35.66 -45.63 -95.56
C VAL A 13 34.19 -45.38 -95.23
N ASN A 14 33.28 -45.75 -96.13
CA ASN A 14 31.83 -45.63 -95.89
C ASN A 14 31.35 -46.59 -94.80
N PHE A 15 31.86 -47.83 -94.75
CA PHE A 15 31.56 -48.77 -93.66
C PHE A 15 32.04 -48.25 -92.30
N SER A 16 33.26 -47.71 -92.22
CA SER A 16 33.79 -47.10 -90.99
C SER A 16 32.93 -45.91 -90.52
N ARG A 17 32.48 -45.05 -91.44
CA ARG A 17 31.56 -43.95 -91.13
C ARG A 17 30.19 -44.42 -90.65
N LEU A 18 29.63 -45.46 -91.27
CA LEU A 18 28.35 -46.05 -90.84
C LEU A 18 28.48 -46.66 -89.44
N GLN A 19 29.58 -47.34 -89.15
CA GLN A 19 29.86 -47.85 -87.81
C GLN A 19 29.93 -46.70 -86.78
N GLN A 20 30.69 -45.65 -87.06
CA GLN A 20 30.78 -44.47 -86.18
C GLN A 20 29.43 -43.79 -85.95
N ILE A 21 28.58 -43.68 -86.97
CA ILE A 21 27.22 -43.13 -86.83
C ILE A 21 26.38 -44.04 -85.92
N SER A 22 26.46 -45.36 -86.10
CA SER A 22 25.76 -46.32 -85.25
C SER A 22 26.23 -46.24 -83.79
N ASP A 23 27.55 -46.10 -83.56
CA ASP A 23 28.13 -45.99 -82.23
C ASP A 23 27.67 -44.69 -81.54
N ILE A 24 27.71 -43.56 -82.25
CA ILE A 24 27.22 -42.26 -81.76
C ILE A 24 25.70 -42.31 -81.48
N GLN A 25 24.93 -42.98 -82.34
CA GLN A 25 23.49 -43.15 -82.12
C GLN A 25 23.22 -43.96 -80.84
N ALA A 26 23.95 -45.05 -80.63
CA ALA A 26 23.85 -45.82 -79.40
C ALA A 26 24.21 -45.00 -78.16
N GLU A 27 25.25 -44.16 -78.24
CA GLU A 27 25.62 -43.23 -77.17
C GLU A 27 24.53 -42.20 -76.89
N ILE A 28 23.92 -41.61 -77.92
CA ILE A 28 22.78 -40.67 -77.76
C ILE A 28 21.61 -41.36 -77.08
N TYR A 29 21.26 -42.59 -77.49
CA TYR A 29 20.19 -43.35 -76.86
C TYR A 29 20.49 -43.61 -75.39
N GLN A 30 21.73 -44.01 -75.06
CA GLN A 30 22.15 -44.25 -73.69
C GLN A 30 22.06 -42.98 -72.83
N ASN A 31 22.56 -41.85 -73.33
CA ASN A 31 22.51 -40.57 -72.63
C ASN A 31 21.06 -40.11 -72.42
N ASN A 32 20.17 -40.33 -73.39
CA ASN A 32 18.76 -40.01 -73.23
C ASN A 32 18.09 -40.83 -72.12
N LEU A 33 18.41 -42.13 -72.03
CA LEU A 33 17.91 -43.00 -70.97
C LEU A 33 18.40 -42.54 -69.59
N GLU A 34 19.68 -42.16 -69.48
CA GLU A 34 20.24 -41.63 -68.23
C GLU A 34 19.58 -40.31 -67.82
N ILE A 35 19.28 -39.43 -68.78
CA ILE A 35 18.52 -38.19 -68.54
C ILE A 35 17.11 -38.50 -68.03
N GLU A 36 16.41 -39.49 -68.61
CA GLU A 36 15.09 -39.90 -68.12
C GLU A 36 15.15 -40.46 -66.70
N LEU A 37 16.18 -41.26 -66.39
CA LEU A 37 16.38 -41.80 -65.04
C LEU A 37 16.61 -40.69 -64.02
N LEU A 38 17.49 -39.73 -64.31
CA LEU A 38 17.76 -38.59 -63.43
C LEU A 38 16.55 -37.68 -63.25
N LYS A 39 15.71 -37.50 -64.29
CA LYS A 39 14.44 -36.79 -64.16
C LYS A 39 13.50 -37.51 -63.21
N LEU A 40 13.36 -38.83 -63.35
CA LEU A 40 12.51 -39.64 -62.48
C LEU A 40 12.99 -39.61 -61.02
N GLU A 41 14.31 -39.69 -60.80
CA GLU A 41 14.91 -39.57 -59.47
C GLU A 41 14.61 -38.19 -58.86
N LYS A 42 14.78 -37.11 -59.63
CA LYS A 42 14.45 -35.76 -59.20
C LYS A 42 12.96 -35.59 -58.87
N ASP A 43 12.07 -36.12 -59.70
CA ASP A 43 10.62 -35.99 -59.51
C ASP A 43 10.12 -36.82 -58.31
N THR A 44 10.88 -37.85 -57.91
CA THR A 44 10.55 -38.72 -56.77
C THR A 44 11.45 -38.44 -55.55
N ALA A 45 12.34 -37.45 -55.64
CA ALA A 45 13.35 -37.11 -54.64
C ALA A 45 12.74 -36.81 -53.27
N ASP A 46 11.59 -36.14 -53.25
CA ASP A 46 10.90 -35.70 -52.05
C ASP A 46 10.16 -36.83 -51.30
N LEU A 47 10.08 -38.01 -51.92
CA LEU A 47 9.50 -39.25 -51.38
C LEU A 47 10.57 -40.29 -51.03
N ILE A 48 11.69 -40.30 -51.74
CA ILE A 48 12.72 -41.35 -51.60
C ILE A 48 13.90 -40.87 -50.75
N HIS A 49 14.31 -39.61 -50.87
CA HIS A 49 15.51 -39.17 -50.17
C HIS A 49 15.22 -38.86 -48.69
N PRO A 50 16.02 -39.45 -47.77
CA PRO A 50 15.84 -39.23 -46.33
C PRO A 50 15.89 -37.76 -45.90
N SER A 51 16.66 -36.90 -46.57
CA SER A 51 16.77 -35.48 -46.23
C SER A 51 15.44 -34.75 -46.34
N TYR A 52 14.73 -34.91 -47.46
CA TYR A 52 13.41 -34.30 -47.69
C TYR A 52 12.34 -34.89 -46.75
N LEU A 53 12.43 -36.19 -46.46
CA LEU A 53 11.52 -36.85 -45.52
C LEU A 53 11.72 -36.35 -44.08
N VAL A 54 12.97 -36.20 -43.64
CA VAL A 54 13.30 -35.66 -42.31
C VAL A 54 12.78 -34.23 -42.19
N GLU A 55 12.99 -33.38 -43.18
CA GLU A 55 12.47 -32.00 -43.18
C GLU A 55 10.94 -31.94 -43.07
N LYS A 56 10.23 -32.79 -43.83
CA LYS A 56 8.76 -32.91 -43.74
C LYS A 56 8.34 -33.41 -42.35
N CYS A 57 9.02 -34.41 -41.80
CA CYS A 57 8.76 -34.95 -40.46
C CYS A 57 8.99 -33.89 -39.37
N ASP A 58 10.08 -33.13 -39.44
CA ASP A 58 10.40 -32.07 -38.48
C ASP A 58 9.35 -30.96 -38.50
N THR A 59 8.89 -30.59 -39.70
CA THR A 59 7.81 -29.61 -39.88
C THR A 59 6.51 -30.10 -39.25
N LEU A 60 6.12 -31.36 -39.50
CA LEU A 60 4.92 -31.97 -38.91
C LEU A 60 5.04 -32.10 -37.40
N GLN A 61 6.21 -32.48 -36.89
CA GLN A 61 6.46 -32.59 -35.46
C GLN A 61 6.36 -31.24 -34.77
N SER A 62 6.92 -30.19 -35.38
CA SER A 62 6.81 -28.81 -34.90
C SER A 62 5.34 -28.37 -34.81
N MET A 63 4.55 -28.64 -35.86
CA MET A 63 3.13 -28.32 -35.88
C MET A 63 2.35 -29.09 -34.79
N ASN A 64 2.63 -30.38 -34.61
CA ASN A 64 2.01 -31.18 -33.55
C ASN A 64 2.36 -30.66 -32.15
N ASN A 65 3.62 -30.32 -31.90
CA ASN A 65 4.05 -29.74 -30.63
C ASN A 65 3.33 -28.41 -30.34
N HIS A 66 3.16 -27.58 -31.38
CA HIS A 66 2.41 -26.34 -31.27
C HIS A 66 0.93 -26.60 -30.93
N LEU A 67 0.27 -27.54 -31.62
CA LEU A 67 -1.11 -27.92 -31.33
C LEU A 67 -1.26 -28.46 -29.90
N GLU A 68 -0.32 -29.27 -29.42
CA GLU A 68 -0.34 -29.77 -28.04
C GLU A 68 -0.25 -28.62 -27.02
N THR A 69 0.56 -27.61 -27.31
CA THR A 69 0.69 -26.41 -26.47
C THR A 69 -0.63 -25.62 -26.44
N VAL A 70 -1.24 -25.38 -27.60
CA VAL A 70 -2.54 -24.70 -27.72
C VAL A 70 -3.63 -25.46 -26.96
N LEU A 71 -3.65 -26.80 -27.03
CA LEU A 71 -4.61 -27.62 -26.29
C LEU A 71 -4.42 -27.52 -24.77
N LYS A 72 -3.17 -27.53 -24.29
CA LYS A 72 -2.86 -27.34 -22.87
C LYS A 72 -3.33 -25.97 -22.36
N GLU A 73 -3.09 -24.91 -23.11
CA GLU A 73 -3.56 -23.57 -22.75
C GLU A 73 -5.08 -23.46 -22.76
N LYS A 74 -5.74 -23.98 -23.81
CA LYS A 74 -7.21 -24.03 -23.86
C LYS A 74 -7.78 -24.75 -22.65
N TRP A 75 -7.18 -25.88 -22.26
CA TRP A 75 -7.60 -26.61 -21.06
C TRP A 75 -7.40 -25.78 -19.79
N ALA A 76 -6.23 -25.15 -19.62
CA ALA A 76 -5.94 -24.28 -18.47
C ALA A 76 -6.91 -23.10 -18.37
N ILE A 77 -7.25 -22.45 -19.49
CA ILE A 77 -8.25 -21.38 -19.54
C ILE A 77 -9.62 -21.92 -19.13
N ARG A 78 -10.04 -23.07 -19.68
CA ARG A 78 -11.31 -23.69 -19.31
C ARG A 78 -11.37 -24.01 -17.82
N GLN A 79 -10.29 -24.53 -17.23
CA GLN A 79 -10.23 -24.78 -15.79
C GLN A 79 -10.34 -23.49 -14.97
N ARG A 80 -9.66 -22.41 -15.40
CA ARG A 80 -9.76 -21.11 -14.75
C ARG A 80 -11.16 -20.50 -14.83
N LEU A 81 -11.86 -20.68 -15.95
CA LEU A 81 -13.22 -20.19 -16.14
C LEU A 81 -14.27 -21.05 -15.43
N LEU A 82 -14.04 -22.37 -15.33
CA LEU A 82 -14.88 -23.27 -14.54
C LEU A 82 -14.70 -23.08 -13.04
N ARG A 83 -13.53 -22.59 -12.60
CA ARG A 83 -13.33 -22.18 -11.21
C ARG A 83 -14.30 -21.03 -10.93
N PRO A 84 -15.31 -21.22 -10.07
CA PRO A 84 -16.20 -20.13 -9.74
C PRO A 84 -15.35 -18.98 -9.18
N ILE A 85 -15.62 -17.76 -9.63
CA ILE A 85 -15.02 -16.51 -9.11
C ILE A 85 -15.22 -16.40 -7.58
N CYS A 86 -16.12 -17.22 -7.03
CA CYS A 86 -16.38 -17.49 -5.62
C CYS A 86 -15.25 -18.26 -4.91
N GLN A 87 -13.99 -17.92 -5.13
CA GLN A 87 -12.93 -18.34 -4.20
C GLN A 87 -12.73 -17.31 -3.08
N GLU A 88 -13.28 -16.10 -3.23
CA GLU A 88 -13.31 -15.08 -2.18
C GLU A 88 -14.63 -15.05 -1.40
N SER A 89 -15.74 -15.49 -2.01
CA SER A 89 -16.98 -15.74 -1.28
C SER A 89 -17.07 -17.20 -0.89
N LEU A 90 -17.18 -17.45 0.42
CA LEU A 90 -17.46 -18.76 0.99
C LEU A 90 -18.57 -19.44 0.15
N PRO A 91 -18.42 -20.70 -0.28
CA PRO A 91 -19.48 -21.39 -1.01
C PRO A 91 -20.69 -21.52 -0.10
N LEU A 92 -21.61 -20.56 -0.22
CA LEU A 92 -22.85 -20.53 0.51
C LEU A 92 -23.90 -21.27 -0.31
N GLU A 93 -24.44 -22.33 0.26
CA GLU A 93 -25.52 -23.09 -0.36
C GLU A 93 -26.72 -22.17 -0.65
N ALA A 94 -27.35 -22.34 -1.81
CA ALA A 94 -28.43 -21.48 -2.29
C ALA A 94 -29.59 -21.33 -1.29
N VAL A 95 -29.80 -22.35 -0.44
CA VAL A 95 -30.79 -22.36 0.64
C VAL A 95 -30.57 -21.22 1.64
N TYR A 96 -29.31 -20.82 1.87
CA TYR A 96 -28.95 -19.79 2.84
C TYR A 96 -28.93 -18.37 2.28
N HIS A 97 -29.06 -18.20 0.96
CA HIS A 97 -28.96 -16.89 0.31
C HIS A 97 -30.04 -15.93 0.81
N ARG A 98 -31.27 -16.40 0.98
CA ARG A 98 -32.39 -15.59 1.50
C ARG A 98 -32.12 -15.06 2.91
N TYR A 99 -31.55 -15.90 3.78
CA TYR A 99 -31.22 -15.49 5.16
C TYR A 99 -30.05 -14.50 5.18
N MET A 100 -29.07 -14.68 4.30
CA MET A 100 -27.94 -13.74 4.18
C MET A 100 -28.36 -12.38 3.65
N VAL A 101 -29.29 -12.32 2.68
CA VAL A 101 -29.85 -11.04 2.21
C VAL A 101 -30.52 -10.30 3.36
N HIS A 102 -31.35 -10.98 4.15
CA HIS A 102 -31.99 -10.38 5.32
C HIS A 102 -30.98 -9.93 6.39
N LEU A 103 -29.92 -10.70 6.63
CA LEU A 103 -28.87 -10.32 7.58
C LEU A 103 -28.11 -9.07 7.10
N LEU A 104 -27.78 -9.00 5.81
CA LEU A 104 -27.10 -7.86 5.22
C LEU A 104 -27.98 -6.60 5.27
N GLU A 105 -29.28 -6.73 4.99
CA GLU A 105 -30.25 -5.64 5.13
C GLU A 105 -30.34 -5.14 6.58
N LEU A 106 -30.38 -6.06 7.56
CA LEU A 106 -30.34 -5.70 8.98
C LEU A 106 -29.03 -5.00 9.37
N ALA A 107 -27.89 -5.45 8.82
CA ALA A 107 -26.59 -4.86 9.09
C ALA A 107 -26.49 -3.44 8.51
N VAL A 108 -26.95 -3.23 7.27
CA VAL A 108 -26.96 -1.90 6.63
C VAL A 108 -27.82 -0.92 7.43
N THR A 109 -29.05 -1.30 7.76
CA THR A 109 -29.96 -0.45 8.55
C THR A 109 -29.42 -0.16 9.96
N PHE A 110 -28.74 -1.12 10.58
CA PHE A 110 -28.05 -0.91 11.86
C PHE A 110 -26.92 0.13 11.73
N ILE A 111 -26.09 0.01 10.70
CA ILE A 111 -24.97 0.94 10.45
C ILE A 111 -25.50 2.36 10.22
N GLU A 112 -26.52 2.53 9.37
CA GLU A 112 -27.15 3.83 9.13
C GLU A 112 -27.70 4.46 10.42
N LYS A 113 -28.34 3.64 11.27
CA LYS A 113 -28.87 4.10 12.56
C LYS A 113 -27.75 4.45 13.55
N LEU A 114 -26.64 3.72 13.52
CA LEU A 114 -25.48 4.02 14.35
C LEU A 114 -24.81 5.32 13.91
N GLU A 115 -24.62 5.51 12.62
CA GLU A 115 -24.01 6.71 12.04
C GLU A 115 -24.84 7.96 12.32
N THR A 116 -26.16 7.89 12.14
CA THR A 116 -27.06 8.99 12.51
C THR A 116 -26.98 9.33 13.99
N ASN A 117 -26.95 8.34 14.88
CA ASN A 117 -26.77 8.57 16.32
C ASN A 117 -25.40 9.23 16.63
N LEU A 118 -24.30 8.75 16.02
CA LEU A 118 -22.99 9.37 16.19
C LEU A 118 -22.96 10.80 15.68
N GLU A 119 -23.61 11.08 14.56
CA GLU A 119 -23.74 12.41 14.01
C GLU A 119 -24.53 13.32 14.95
N THR A 120 -25.63 12.83 15.56
CA THR A 120 -26.37 13.61 16.57
C THR A 120 -25.51 13.92 17.79
N ILE A 121 -24.71 12.96 18.28
CA ILE A 121 -23.79 13.16 19.42
C ILE A 121 -22.72 14.19 19.07
N ARG A 122 -22.13 14.10 17.87
CA ARG A 122 -21.10 15.03 17.38
C ARG A 122 -21.66 16.45 17.23
N ASN A 123 -22.92 16.55 16.84
CA ASN A 123 -23.62 17.82 16.65
C ASN A 123 -24.30 18.35 17.92
N ILE A 124 -24.15 17.69 19.09
CA ILE A 124 -24.58 18.27 20.37
C ILE A 124 -23.81 19.58 20.57
N PRO A 125 -24.49 20.72 20.48
CA PRO A 125 -23.80 21.99 20.41
C PRO A 125 -23.26 22.30 21.80
N HIS A 126 -21.98 22.69 21.84
CA HIS A 126 -21.31 23.31 22.98
C HIS A 126 -20.71 22.41 24.07
N LEU A 127 -20.64 21.08 23.95
CA LEU A 127 -19.95 20.27 24.99
C LEU A 127 -18.47 20.68 25.15
N ASP A 128 -17.72 20.76 24.04
CA ASP A 128 -16.30 21.19 24.06
C ASP A 128 -16.15 22.64 24.55
N ALA A 129 -17.02 23.55 24.08
CA ALA A 129 -16.99 24.95 24.48
C ALA A 129 -17.34 25.15 25.97
N ASN A 130 -18.31 24.39 26.49
CA ASN A 130 -18.70 24.42 27.90
C ASN A 130 -17.63 23.77 28.79
N LEU A 131 -17.01 22.69 28.34
CA LEU A 131 -15.90 22.04 29.04
C LEU A 131 -14.68 22.96 29.15
N LYS A 132 -14.35 23.69 28.08
CA LYS A 132 -13.32 24.75 28.12
C LYS A 132 -13.68 25.88 29.08
N LYS A 133 -14.94 26.32 29.12
CA LYS A 133 -15.41 27.33 30.09
C LYS A 133 -15.33 26.83 31.53
N MET A 134 -15.73 25.58 31.80
CA MET A 134 -15.64 24.96 33.11
C MET A 134 -14.19 24.78 33.56
N SER A 135 -13.31 24.32 32.68
CA SER A 135 -11.87 24.23 32.96
C SER A 135 -11.27 25.60 33.32
N LYS A 136 -11.67 26.67 32.61
CA LYS A 136 -11.26 28.04 32.94
C LYS A 136 -11.85 28.54 34.28
N ALA A 137 -13.05 28.10 34.65
CA ALA A 137 -13.65 28.42 35.95
C ALA A 137 -12.94 27.68 37.09
N LEU A 138 -12.58 26.42 36.89
CA LEU A 138 -11.83 25.60 37.84
C LEU A 138 -10.46 26.22 38.16
N THR A 139 -9.69 26.60 37.14
CA THR A 139 -8.39 27.25 37.36
C THR A 139 -8.49 28.57 38.11
N LYS A 140 -9.55 29.36 37.89
CA LYS A 140 -9.81 30.57 38.68
C LYS A 140 -10.14 30.25 40.14
N MET A 141 -10.90 29.18 40.37
CA MET A 141 -11.25 28.73 41.71
C MET A 141 -10.01 28.27 42.47
N ASP A 142 -9.12 27.48 41.85
CA ASP A 142 -7.86 27.06 42.47
C ASP A 142 -7.00 28.25 42.90
N ILE A 143 -6.89 29.28 42.04
CA ILE A 143 -6.18 30.52 42.38
C ILE A 143 -6.82 31.21 43.59
N LEU A 144 -8.16 31.25 43.67
CA LEU A 144 -8.86 31.85 44.80
C LEU A 144 -8.64 31.03 46.08
N VAL A 145 -8.72 29.71 46.01
CA VAL A 145 -8.47 28.81 47.15
C VAL A 145 -7.06 29.04 47.69
N ASN A 146 -6.04 29.06 46.83
CA ASN A 146 -4.65 29.32 47.24
C ASN A 146 -4.50 30.70 47.89
N LYS A 147 -5.14 31.74 47.33
CA LYS A 147 -5.13 33.09 47.94
C LYS A 147 -5.82 33.13 49.30
N THR A 148 -6.92 32.38 49.47
CA THR A 148 -7.61 32.29 50.76
C THR A 148 -6.80 31.52 51.80
N GLU A 149 -6.07 30.49 51.38
CA GLU A 149 -5.14 29.75 52.23
C GLU A 149 -3.99 30.65 52.70
N GLU A 150 -3.33 31.37 51.77
CA GLU A 150 -2.29 32.34 52.09
C GLU A 150 -2.79 33.44 53.05
N LEU A 151 -4.01 33.96 52.82
CA LEU A 151 -4.63 34.92 53.71
C LEU A 151 -4.86 34.34 55.12
N ALA A 152 -5.35 33.09 55.21
CA ALA A 152 -5.56 32.42 56.49
C ALA A 152 -4.24 32.22 57.25
N GLU A 153 -3.17 31.80 56.57
CA GLU A 153 -1.83 31.69 57.16
C GLU A 153 -1.32 33.04 57.66
N ASN A 154 -1.49 34.10 56.86
CA ASN A 154 -1.10 35.45 57.26
C ASN A 154 -1.86 35.88 58.52
N ILE A 155 -3.17 35.66 58.60
CA ILE A 155 -3.97 35.96 59.81
C ILE A 155 -3.46 35.20 61.03
N LEU A 156 -3.09 33.92 60.89
CA LEU A 156 -2.54 33.13 61.98
C LEU A 156 -1.18 33.69 62.45
N LYS A 157 -0.27 34.03 61.53
CA LYS A 157 1.00 34.69 61.84
C LYS A 157 0.79 36.02 62.57
N TRP A 158 -0.13 36.87 62.09
CA TRP A 158 -0.49 38.14 62.73
C TRP A 158 -1.05 37.94 64.15
N ARG A 159 -1.88 36.91 64.38
CA ARG A 159 -2.37 36.59 65.74
C ARG A 159 -1.26 36.14 66.66
N GLU A 160 -0.32 35.35 66.17
CA GLU A 160 0.82 34.89 66.97
C GLU A 160 1.72 36.06 67.35
N GLN A 161 2.02 36.96 66.42
CA GLN A 161 2.71 38.22 66.69
C GLN A 161 1.97 39.07 67.73
N GLN A 162 0.64 39.19 67.62
CA GLN A 162 -0.14 39.91 68.65
C GLN A 162 -0.07 39.26 70.03
N LYS A 163 -0.09 37.92 70.11
CA LYS A 163 0.07 37.22 71.39
C LYS A 163 1.44 37.48 72.00
N GLU A 164 2.52 37.40 71.22
CA GLU A 164 3.88 37.71 71.66
C GLU A 164 4.01 39.15 72.16
N ILE A 165 3.46 40.12 71.40
CA ILE A 165 3.43 41.53 71.82
C ILE A 165 2.61 41.69 73.11
N SER A 166 1.45 41.04 73.22
CA SER A 166 0.61 41.08 74.43
C SER A 166 1.28 40.45 75.65
N LEU A 167 2.20 39.51 75.46
CA LEU A 167 3.02 38.90 76.53
C LEU A 167 4.23 39.77 76.89
N CYS A 168 4.76 40.56 75.95
CA CYS A 168 5.82 41.53 76.18
C CYS A 168 5.34 42.80 76.87
N ILE A 169 4.12 43.28 76.59
CA ILE A 169 3.58 44.52 77.19
C ILE A 169 3.56 44.47 78.73
N PRO A 170 3.09 43.38 79.39
CA PRO A 170 3.18 43.25 80.84
C PRO A 170 4.62 43.21 81.34
N LYS A 171 5.56 42.57 80.61
CA LYS A 171 6.97 42.44 81.02
C LYS A 171 7.68 43.80 81.02
N VAL A 172 7.48 44.60 79.97
CA VAL A 172 8.03 45.95 79.86
C VAL A 172 7.40 46.89 80.90
N LEU A 173 6.08 46.79 81.13
CA LEU A 173 5.42 47.58 82.18
C LEU A 173 5.85 47.16 83.60
N THR A 174 6.15 45.88 83.86
CA THR A 174 6.76 45.48 85.13
C THR A 174 8.18 46.02 85.27
N GLU A 175 9.01 46.01 84.22
CA GLU A 175 10.35 46.62 84.24
C GLU A 175 10.29 48.15 84.42
N GLU A 176 9.35 48.84 83.79
CA GLU A 176 9.12 50.29 83.98
C GLU A 176 8.52 50.60 85.36
N SER A 177 7.69 49.74 85.93
CA SER A 177 7.15 49.91 87.29
C SER A 177 8.23 49.85 88.37
N TYR A 178 9.34 49.14 88.14
CA TYR A 178 10.50 49.18 89.03
C TYR A 178 11.33 50.47 88.90
N LEU A 179 11.18 51.23 87.81
CA LEU A 179 11.88 52.49 87.58
C LEU A 179 11.04 53.74 87.92
N HIS A 180 9.72 53.61 88.07
CA HIS A 180 8.81 54.74 88.38
C HIS A 180 8.46 54.89 89.88
N GLY A 181 9.22 54.24 90.77
CA GLY A 181 9.11 54.38 92.22
C GLY A 181 9.87 55.57 92.82
N LEU A 182 10.59 56.35 92.01
CA LEU A 182 11.34 57.54 92.46
C LEU A 182 11.06 58.73 91.53
N ASP A 183 10.36 59.71 92.11
CA ASP A 183 10.26 61.14 91.79
C ASP A 183 9.21 61.73 90.79
N ILE A 184 8.26 62.44 91.41
CA ILE A 184 7.79 63.85 91.23
C ILE A 184 7.18 64.30 89.87
N VAL A 185 5.92 64.75 89.97
CA VAL A 185 4.97 65.34 88.98
C VAL A 185 5.39 66.77 88.55
N PRO A 186 5.07 67.29 87.33
CA PRO A 186 3.89 68.17 87.14
C PRO A 186 3.13 68.13 85.78
N THR A 187 1.79 68.13 85.89
CA THR A 187 0.71 68.81 85.11
C THR A 187 0.72 68.96 83.57
N LEU A 188 -0.36 68.44 82.93
CA LEU A 188 -1.36 69.01 81.94
C LEU A 188 -0.90 70.03 80.85
N PRO A 189 -1.63 70.34 79.73
CA PRO A 189 -2.99 69.94 79.30
C PRO A 189 -3.19 69.75 77.74
N PHE A 190 -4.46 69.57 77.30
CA PHE A 190 -5.03 69.92 75.96
C PHE A 190 -4.60 69.06 74.73
N VAL A 191 -5.36 68.85 73.64
CA VAL A 191 -6.59 69.44 73.06
C VAL A 191 -7.25 68.40 72.12
N SER A 192 -8.56 68.54 71.97
CA SER A 192 -9.49 68.11 70.90
C SER A 192 -8.95 68.05 69.44
N LYS A 193 -9.39 67.06 68.65
CA LYS A 193 -10.12 67.35 67.39
C LYS A 193 -10.84 66.14 66.77
N VAL A 194 -12.14 66.34 66.59
CA VAL A 194 -13.05 65.64 65.68
C VAL A 194 -12.69 65.96 64.21
N HIS A 195 -12.71 64.98 63.32
CA HIS A 195 -13.16 65.18 61.94
C HIS A 195 -13.76 63.89 61.37
N GLY A 196 -15.01 63.98 60.93
CA GLY A 196 -15.68 62.97 60.11
C GLY A 196 -15.44 63.21 58.62
N GLN A 197 -16.31 62.60 57.81
CA GLN A 197 -16.44 62.70 56.34
C GLN A 197 -15.39 61.96 55.50
N THR A 198 -15.68 61.31 54.36
CA THR A 198 -16.87 60.76 53.67
C THR A 198 -16.33 60.10 52.39
N ILE A 199 -16.95 59.01 51.94
CA ILE A 199 -17.36 58.72 50.55
C ILE A 199 -16.35 58.95 49.38
N ASN A 200 -16.12 57.87 48.64
CA ASN A 200 -16.22 57.70 47.17
C ASN A 200 -15.00 57.37 46.30
N ALA A 201 -15.32 56.55 45.27
CA ALA A 201 -14.63 56.22 44.02
C ALA A 201 -13.39 55.32 44.13
N LYS A 202 -13.25 54.24 43.34
CA LYS A 202 -13.61 54.07 41.92
C LYS A 202 -13.73 52.59 41.57
#